data_AF-A0A143WWR8-F1
#
_entry.id   AF-A0A143WWR8-F1
#
_cell.length_a   1.000
_cell.length_b   1.000
_cell.length_c   1.000
_cell.angle_alpha   90.00
_cell.angle_beta   90.00
_cell.angle_gamma   90.00
#
_symmetry.space_group_name_H-M   'P 1'
#
loop_
_entity.id
_entity.type
_entity.pdbx_description
1 polymer ?
#
loop_
_entity_poly.entity_id
_entity_poly.type
_entity_poly.pdbx_seq_one_letter_code
_entity_poly.pdbx_strand_id
1 'polypeptide(L)'
;MSIAVDVVTAGIDLMAKPEACRRRQVLYARRAAFLMRRYVPLRESILRSSEPVNSDYAAGILTWNTPYAARQYYEPMNHTTAGTTDHWDQEMMKNDGDDLREFARQLFFQ
;
A
#
# COMPACT_ATOMS: atom_id res chain seq x y z
N MET A 1 -10.00 -46.13 17.04
CA MET A 1 -10.65 -44.98 17.70
C MET A 1 -10.47 -43.78 16.81
N SER A 2 -11.56 -43.15 16.36
CA SER A 2 -11.52 -41.88 15.62
C SER A 2 -12.14 -40.79 16.48
N ILE A 3 -11.43 -39.67 16.63
CA ILE A 3 -11.94 -38.46 17.28
C ILE A 3 -12.41 -37.52 16.17
N ALA A 4 -13.64 -37.04 16.28
CA ALA A 4 -14.16 -35.96 15.44
C ALA A 4 -14.04 -34.65 16.24
N VAL A 5 -13.55 -33.60 15.60
CA VAL A 5 -13.45 -32.24 16.17
C VAL A 5 -14.28 -31.32 15.29
N ASP A 6 -15.29 -30.67 15.86
CA ASP A 6 -16.07 -29.65 15.19
C ASP A 6 -15.30 -28.32 15.20
N VAL A 7 -14.82 -27.90 14.03
CA VAL A 7 -14.17 -26.61 13.85
C VAL A 7 -15.21 -25.59 13.38
N VAL A 8 -15.53 -24.62 14.22
CA VAL A 8 -16.47 -23.54 13.88
C VAL A 8 -15.75 -22.47 13.05
N THR A 9 -16.06 -22.38 11.76
CA THR A 9 -15.41 -21.44 10.81
C THR A 9 -16.23 -20.19 10.49
N ALA A 10 -17.47 -20.07 10.99
CA ALA A 10 -18.41 -19.03 10.56
C ALA A 10 -17.87 -17.58 10.61
N GLY A 11 -17.04 -17.25 11.61
CA GLY A 11 -16.38 -15.93 11.69
C GLY A 11 -15.29 -15.74 10.64
N ILE A 12 -14.51 -16.78 10.36
CA ILE A 12 -13.47 -16.80 9.32
C ILE A 12 -14.14 -16.66 7.94
N ASP A 13 -15.24 -17.37 7.71
CA ASP A 13 -15.99 -17.33 6.45
C ASP A 13 -16.59 -15.95 6.19
N LEU A 14 -17.09 -15.27 7.22
CA LEU A 14 -17.58 -13.89 7.12
C LEU A 14 -16.45 -12.92 6.75
N MET A 15 -15.25 -13.12 7.33
CA MET A 15 -14.07 -12.34 7.02
C MET A 15 -13.48 -12.63 5.64
N ALA A 16 -13.60 -13.87 5.16
CA ALA A 16 -13.09 -14.32 3.88
C ALA A 16 -14.02 -13.98 2.70
N LYS A 17 -15.20 -13.39 2.95
CA LYS A 17 -16.11 -12.95 1.89
C LYS A 17 -15.37 -12.04 0.90
N PRO A 18 -15.48 -12.31 -0.42
CA PRO A 18 -14.68 -11.63 -1.43
C PRO A 18 -14.91 -10.11 -1.45
N GLU A 19 -16.12 -9.65 -1.14
CA GLU A 19 -16.42 -8.22 -1.04
C GLU A 19 -15.73 -7.54 0.16
N ALA A 20 -15.70 -8.22 1.32
CA ALA A 20 -15.03 -7.72 2.52
C ALA A 20 -13.51 -7.67 2.31
N CYS A 21 -12.94 -8.72 1.70
CA CYS A 21 -11.52 -8.76 1.30
C CYS A 21 -11.19 -7.62 0.33
N ARG A 22 -11.99 -7.42 -0.71
CA ARG A 22 -11.80 -6.34 -1.69
C ARG A 22 -11.85 -4.97 -1.02
N ARG A 23 -12.81 -4.74 -0.11
CA ARG A 23 -12.92 -3.47 0.62
C ARG A 23 -11.70 -3.19 1.50
N ARG A 24 -11.23 -4.20 2.24
CA ARG A 24 -10.02 -4.10 3.08
C ARG A 24 -8.78 -3.82 2.23
N GLN A 25 -8.64 -4.52 1.10
CA GLN A 25 -7.53 -4.32 0.17
C GLN A 25 -7.48 -2.88 -0.34
N VAL A 26 -8.63 -2.31 -0.75
CA VAL A 26 -8.72 -0.91 -1.18
C VAL A 26 -8.29 0.05 -0.09
N LEU A 27 -8.76 -0.14 1.15
CA LEU A 27 -8.40 0.71 2.28
C LEU A 27 -6.90 0.63 2.59
N TYR A 28 -6.35 -0.59 2.61
CA TYR A 28 -4.93 -0.82 2.84
C TYR A 28 -4.06 -0.16 1.77
N ALA A 29 -4.37 -0.38 0.49
CA ALA A 29 -3.63 0.18 -0.63
C ALA A 29 -3.68 1.72 -0.62
N ARG A 30 -4.83 2.33 -0.30
CA ARG A 30 -4.94 3.79 -0.13
C ARG A 30 -4.09 4.32 1.02
N ARG A 31 -4.03 3.60 2.15
CA ARG A 31 -3.18 3.99 3.28
C ARG A 31 -1.70 3.92 2.91
N ALA A 32 -1.28 2.85 2.23
CA ALA A 32 0.09 2.70 1.73
C ALA A 32 0.45 3.86 0.79
N ALA A 33 -0.40 4.16 -0.20
CA ALA A 33 -0.21 5.29 -1.11
C ALA A 33 -0.08 6.63 -0.37
N PHE A 34 -0.91 6.87 0.65
CA PHE A 34 -0.85 8.09 1.45
C PHE A 34 0.48 8.25 2.20
N LEU A 35 1.00 7.17 2.81
CA LEU A 35 2.28 7.19 3.51
C LEU A 35 3.44 7.40 2.52
N MET A 36 3.40 6.72 1.36
CA MET A 36 4.44 6.83 0.32
C MET A 36 4.59 8.25 -0.23
N ARG A 37 3.52 9.06 -0.29
CA ARG A 37 3.55 10.43 -0.85
C ARG A 37 4.62 11.33 -0.26
N ARG A 38 5.03 11.12 0.99
CA ARG A 38 6.10 11.91 1.64
C ARG A 38 7.45 11.69 0.97
N TYR A 39 7.71 10.45 0.56
CA TYR A 39 8.99 10.00 0.00
C TYR A 39 9.08 10.19 -1.52
N VAL A 40 7.94 10.28 -2.20
CA VAL A 40 7.89 10.52 -3.64
C VAL A 40 8.42 11.92 -3.97
N PRO A 41 9.41 12.07 -4.89
CA PRO A 41 9.96 13.36 -5.30
C PRO A 41 8.89 14.38 -5.71
N LEU A 42 9.02 15.60 -5.18
CA LEU A 42 8.12 16.72 -5.46
C LEU A 42 8.85 17.76 -6.30
N ARG A 43 8.69 17.70 -7.62
CA ARG A 43 9.10 18.78 -8.53
C ARG A 43 7.89 19.60 -8.97
N GLU A 44 6.94 18.97 -9.65
CA GLU A 44 5.75 19.64 -10.23
C GLU A 44 4.43 19.03 -9.76
N SER A 45 4.45 18.22 -8.70
CA SER A 45 3.32 17.42 -8.19
C SER A 45 2.76 16.33 -9.12
N ILE A 46 3.08 16.34 -10.43
CA ILE A 46 2.54 15.41 -11.43
C ILE A 46 2.76 13.93 -11.03
N LEU A 47 3.87 13.59 -10.36
CA LEU A 47 4.21 12.22 -9.96
C LEU A 47 3.27 11.76 -8.85
N ARG A 48 3.13 12.58 -7.81
CA ARG A 48 2.26 12.28 -6.68
C ARG A 48 0.80 12.20 -7.11
N SER A 49 0.42 13.00 -8.11
CA SER A 49 -0.92 13.02 -8.68
C SER A 49 -1.19 11.91 -9.69
N SER A 50 -0.17 11.23 -10.23
CA SER A 50 -0.35 10.13 -11.18
C SER A 50 -0.76 8.82 -10.51
N GLU A 51 -0.34 8.62 -9.26
CA GLU A 51 -0.67 7.45 -8.45
C GLU A 51 -2.18 7.14 -8.40
N PRO A 52 -3.07 8.04 -7.94
CA PRO A 52 -4.49 7.71 -7.80
C PRO A 52 -5.22 7.48 -9.12
N VAL A 53 -4.65 7.94 -10.24
CA VAL A 53 -5.25 7.79 -11.58
C VAL A 53 -4.88 6.45 -12.21
N ASN A 54 -3.67 5.95 -11.93
CA ASN A 54 -3.12 4.76 -12.58
C ASN A 54 -3.11 3.50 -11.69
N SER A 55 -3.40 3.65 -10.40
CA SER A 55 -3.36 2.55 -9.43
C SER A 55 -4.67 1.76 -9.42
N ASP A 56 -4.56 0.43 -9.27
CA ASP A 56 -5.68 -0.45 -8.96
C ASP A 56 -5.63 -0.85 -7.48
N TYR A 57 -6.31 -0.06 -6.65
CA TYR A 57 -6.41 -0.32 -5.22
C TYR A 57 -7.11 -1.65 -4.88
N ALA A 58 -8.01 -2.13 -5.74
CA ALA A 58 -8.73 -3.38 -5.49
C ALA A 58 -7.84 -4.60 -5.76
N ALA A 59 -6.93 -4.49 -6.72
CA ALA A 59 -5.88 -5.48 -6.95
C ALA A 59 -4.66 -5.29 -6.03
N GLY A 60 -4.57 -4.17 -5.29
CA GLY A 60 -3.42 -3.85 -4.45
C GLY A 60 -2.21 -3.34 -5.21
N ILE A 61 -2.41 -2.85 -6.44
CA ILE A 61 -1.35 -2.39 -7.33
C ILE A 61 -1.31 -0.87 -7.28
N LEU A 62 -0.16 -0.32 -6.86
CA LEU A 62 0.11 1.11 -6.88
C LEU A 62 1.04 1.44 -8.04
N THR A 63 0.63 2.34 -8.93
CA THR A 63 1.35 2.63 -10.19
C THR A 63 1.59 4.13 -10.34
N TRP A 64 2.86 4.51 -10.47
CA TRP A 64 3.30 5.85 -10.86
C TRP A 64 3.63 5.86 -12.35
N ASN A 65 2.65 6.15 -13.20
CA ASN A 65 2.82 6.11 -14.65
C ASN A 65 3.16 7.50 -15.22
N THR A 66 4.42 7.92 -15.09
CA THR A 66 4.91 9.12 -15.80
C THR A 66 6.26 8.81 -16.46
N PRO A 67 6.62 9.47 -17.58
CA PRO A 67 7.92 9.27 -18.24
C PRO A 67 9.11 9.49 -17.31
N TYR A 68 8.93 10.33 -16.29
CA TYR A 68 9.97 10.62 -15.31
C TYR A 68 9.90 9.72 -14.07
N ALA A 69 8.84 8.95 -13.82
CA ALA A 69 8.77 8.04 -12.68
C ALA A 69 9.89 7.00 -12.76
N ALA A 70 10.06 6.36 -13.93
CA ALA A 70 11.15 5.42 -14.17
C ALA A 70 12.51 6.09 -13.99
N ARG A 71 12.66 7.32 -14.47
CA ARG A 71 13.89 8.08 -14.33
C ARG A 71 14.22 8.38 -12.86
N GLN A 72 13.23 8.80 -12.08
CA GLN A 72 13.39 9.10 -10.65
C GLN A 72 13.63 7.85 -9.80
N TYR A 73 13.25 6.66 -10.29
CA TYR A 73 13.40 5.40 -9.55
C TYR A 73 14.68 4.64 -9.90
N TYR A 74 15.12 4.68 -11.17
CA TYR A 74 16.28 3.90 -11.64
C TYR A 74 17.57 4.71 -11.79
N GLU A 75 17.49 6.02 -12.02
CA GLU A 75 18.69 6.87 -12.09
C GLU A 75 18.93 7.52 -10.72
N PRO A 76 20.15 7.42 -10.15
CA PRO A 76 20.47 8.11 -8.91
C PRO A 76 20.27 9.62 -9.07
N MET A 77 19.28 10.18 -8.38
CA MET A 77 18.97 11.61 -8.45
C MET A 77 19.37 12.32 -7.16
N ASN A 78 19.89 13.54 -7.30
CA ASN A 78 20.10 14.39 -6.14
C ASN A 78 18.78 15.08 -5.77
N HIS A 79 18.01 14.44 -4.90
CA HIS A 79 16.74 14.99 -4.42
C HIS A 79 16.97 16.16 -3.48
N THR A 80 16.45 17.33 -3.84
CA THR A 80 16.58 18.55 -3.02
C THR A 80 15.47 18.71 -1.99
N THR A 81 14.40 17.92 -2.08
CA THR A 81 13.27 17.96 -1.14
C THR A 81 13.54 17.03 0.04
N ALA A 82 13.42 17.56 1.25
CA ALA A 82 13.67 16.78 2.47
C ALA A 82 12.74 15.55 2.54
N GLY A 83 13.33 14.38 2.82
CA GLY A 83 12.61 13.12 2.95
C GLY A 83 12.26 12.42 1.63
N THR A 84 12.61 12.97 0.46
CA THR A 84 12.39 12.28 -0.82
C THR A 84 13.59 11.42 -1.22
N THR A 85 13.33 10.33 -1.94
CA THR A 85 14.34 9.33 -2.32
C THR A 85 13.99 8.69 -3.67
N ASP A 86 14.95 7.98 -4.29
CA ASP A 86 14.74 7.20 -5.51
C ASP A 86 13.81 6.00 -5.22
N HIS A 87 14.00 5.34 -4.07
CA HIS A 87 13.23 4.17 -3.63
C HIS A 87 12.24 4.53 -2.52
N TRP A 88 11.21 5.29 -2.88
CA TRP A 88 10.19 5.77 -1.93
C TRP A 88 9.36 4.65 -1.29
N ASP A 89 9.25 3.51 -1.95
CA ASP A 89 8.64 2.28 -1.44
C ASP A 89 9.42 1.71 -0.25
N GLN A 90 10.75 1.66 -0.37
CA GLN A 90 11.63 1.13 0.67
C GLN A 90 11.71 2.06 1.87
N GLU A 91 11.85 3.37 1.65
CA GLU A 91 11.89 4.35 2.74
C GLU A 91 10.55 4.44 3.48
N MET A 92 9.42 4.31 2.78
CA MET A 92 8.12 4.20 3.46
C MET A 92 8.05 2.94 4.32
N MET A 93 8.45 1.78 3.80
CA MET A 93 8.43 0.53 4.58
C MET A 93 9.36 0.58 5.79
N LYS A 94 10.49 1.28 5.68
CA LYS A 94 11.46 1.44 6.77
C LYS A 94 10.95 2.37 7.88
N ASN A 95 10.31 3.48 7.53
CA ASN A 95 9.96 4.53 8.49
C ASN A 95 8.49 4.47 8.94
N ASP A 96 7.55 4.10 8.06
CA ASP A 96 6.10 4.03 8.35
C ASP A 96 5.53 2.62 8.14
N GLY A 97 6.37 1.59 7.97
CA GLY A 97 5.91 0.21 7.77
C GLY A 97 5.15 -0.35 8.97
N ASP A 98 5.51 0.07 10.19
CA ASP A 98 4.81 -0.36 11.41
C ASP A 98 3.40 0.24 11.51
N ASP A 99 3.23 1.51 11.12
CA ASP A 99 1.91 2.14 10.99
C ASP A 99 1.03 1.38 10.00
N LEU A 100 1.61 0.93 8.89
CA LEU A 100 0.89 0.18 7.87
C LEU A 100 0.48 -1.22 8.37
N ARG A 101 1.35 -1.87 9.15
CA ARG A 101 1.04 -3.16 9.82
C ARG A 101 -0.04 -3.00 10.88
N GLU A 102 0.02 -1.94 11.67
CA GLU A 102 -1.02 -1.66 12.67
C GLU A 102 -2.37 -1.39 12.00
N PHE A 103 -2.38 -0.60 10.93
CA PHE A 103 -3.60 -0.37 10.17
C PHE A 103 -4.16 -1.67 9.56
N ALA A 104 -3.31 -2.56 9.05
CA ALA A 104 -3.74 -3.89 8.61
C ALA A 104 -4.38 -4.67 9.76
N ARG A 105 -3.78 -4.69 10.95
CA ARG A 105 -4.37 -5.35 12.13
C ARG A 105 -5.76 -4.80 12.44
N GLN A 106 -5.94 -3.48 12.44
CA GLN A 106 -7.25 -2.86 12.68
C GLN A 106 -8.30 -3.24 11.62
N LEU A 107 -7.89 -3.42 10.36
CA LEU A 107 -8.80 -3.84 9.28
C LEU A 107 -9.25 -5.29 9.37
N PHE A 108 -8.42 -6.18 9.93
CA PHE A 108 -8.69 -7.61 10.03
C PHE A 108 -9.30 -8.03 11.38
N PHE A 109 -8.95 -7.36 12.48
CA PHE A 109 -9.36 -7.73 13.84
C PHE A 109 -10.41 -6.78 14.45
N GLN A 110 -11.25 -6.20 13.60
CA GLN A 110 -12.38 -5.35 14.02
C GLN A 110 -13.58 -6.18 14.49
#